data_AF-A0A267DRV2-F1
#
_entry.id   AF-A0A267DRV2-F1
#
_cell.length_a   1.000
_cell.length_b   1.000
_cell.length_c   1.000
_cell.angle_alpha   90.00
_cell.angle_beta   90.00
_cell.angle_gamma   90.00
#
_symmetry.space_group_name_H-M   'P 1'
#
loop_
_entity.id
_entity.type
_entity.pdbx_description
1 polymer ?
#
loop_
_entity_poly.entity_id
_entity_poly.type
_entity_poly.pdbx_seq_one_letter_code
_entity_poly.pdbx_strand_id
1 'polypeptide(L)'
;LLHRFAKASAVVASSVCPAYSARLPIVQLCRSAALLHQRSRAVATTAAASAMPSALSPGLNLSPAAQADLRRRFLQSQAGLPPLPVPSLEATLDKYMRTLAPIATEEELAEASRLVTDFKQSGMGDKLQQLLLKHAEGKDNWLTDWWVNTAYLGFRESSVINVNPGVRLPRQRFCSRADWLAFCAEAALGLVDFQRLLAEGSLPVERLRNAPLDMSQYYGVLGTCRLAQPVRDAQLVWDGRPSDYMVVAYENQFYRVQLLRPEDAQRGLWEPLPLPDVLA
;
A
#
# COMPACT_ATOMS: atom_id res chain seq x y z
N LEU A 1 -0.23 4.40 6.79
CA LEU A 1 0.93 3.48 6.84
C LEU A 1 2.17 4.05 7.56
N LEU A 2 2.92 4.99 6.97
CA LEU A 2 4.22 5.44 7.51
C LEU A 2 4.13 6.11 8.90
N HIS A 3 3.04 6.84 9.17
CA HIS A 3 2.75 7.41 10.49
C HIS A 3 2.50 6.33 11.57
N ARG A 4 2.06 5.13 11.18
CA ARG A 4 1.83 4.00 12.11
C ARG A 4 3.08 3.15 12.32
N PHE A 5 3.91 2.97 11.27
CA PHE A 5 5.30 2.49 11.43
C PHE A 5 6.07 3.37 12.44
N ALA A 6 5.95 4.70 12.32
CA ALA A 6 6.58 5.64 13.26
C ALA A 6 5.98 5.59 14.70
N LYS A 7 4.67 5.36 14.85
CA LYS A 7 4.02 5.22 16.17
C LYS A 7 4.41 3.92 16.90
N ALA A 8 4.58 2.81 16.17
CA ALA A 8 5.07 1.56 16.75
C ALA A 8 6.51 1.71 17.29
N SER A 9 7.35 2.49 16.61
CA SER A 9 8.71 2.80 17.06
C SER A 9 8.78 3.81 18.22
N ALA A 10 7.76 4.66 18.41
CA ALA A 10 7.77 5.73 19.41
C ALA A 10 7.46 5.27 20.85
N VAL A 11 6.72 4.16 21.02
CA VAL A 11 6.34 3.65 22.35
C VAL A 11 7.52 2.99 23.10
N VAL A 12 8.60 2.64 22.40
CA VAL A 12 9.80 2.01 23.00
C VAL A 12 10.80 3.03 23.55
N ALA A 13 10.66 4.32 23.23
CA ALA A 13 11.69 5.32 23.54
C ALA A 13 11.64 5.90 24.96
N SER A 14 10.68 5.53 25.82
CA SER A 14 10.56 6.09 27.18
C SER A 14 11.13 5.22 28.31
N SER A 15 11.77 4.09 28.02
CA SER A 15 12.32 3.23 29.08
C SER A 15 13.50 2.39 28.62
N VAL A 16 14.70 2.98 28.45
CA VAL A 16 15.95 2.21 28.52
C VAL A 16 17.08 3.02 29.14
N CYS A 17 17.48 2.62 30.35
CA CYS A 17 18.85 2.66 30.87
C CYS A 17 18.87 1.79 32.16
N PRO A 18 19.95 1.07 32.51
CA PRO A 18 20.98 0.37 31.73
C PRO A 18 20.95 -1.16 32.02
N ALA A 19 21.86 -1.89 31.38
CA ALA A 19 22.20 -3.30 31.60
C ALA A 19 21.27 -4.36 30.97
N TYR A 20 21.90 -5.13 30.09
CA TYR A 20 21.69 -6.53 29.72
C TYR A 20 20.31 -7.18 29.99
N SER A 21 19.80 -7.83 28.93
CA SER A 21 18.64 -8.74 28.91
C SER A 21 17.27 -8.05 28.81
N ALA A 22 16.93 -7.59 27.60
CA ALA A 22 15.54 -7.50 27.18
C ALA A 22 15.46 -7.76 25.68
N ARG A 23 14.89 -8.90 25.29
CA ARG A 23 14.44 -9.17 23.92
C ARG A 23 13.59 -7.97 23.47
N LEU A 24 14.00 -7.30 22.39
CA LEU A 24 13.44 -6.01 22.00
C LEU A 24 11.97 -6.12 21.52
N PRO A 25 11.11 -5.13 21.80
CA PRO A 25 9.64 -5.22 21.67
C PRO A 25 9.07 -5.29 20.23
N ILE A 26 9.91 -5.20 19.19
CA ILE A 26 9.45 -5.16 17.79
C ILE A 26 8.82 -6.50 17.38
N VAL A 27 9.43 -7.62 17.76
CA VAL A 27 8.89 -8.98 17.52
C VAL A 27 7.61 -9.23 18.34
N GLN A 28 7.47 -8.57 19.49
CA GLN A 28 6.32 -8.73 20.39
C GLN A 28 5.10 -7.90 19.94
N LEU A 29 5.31 -6.76 19.24
CA LEU A 29 4.25 -5.96 18.63
C LEU A 29 3.53 -6.68 17.48
N CYS A 30 4.25 -7.46 16.66
CA CYS A 30 3.64 -8.29 15.62
C CYS A 30 2.85 -9.49 16.19
N ARG A 31 3.29 -10.06 17.33
CA ARG A 31 2.59 -11.19 17.98
C ARG A 31 1.39 -10.78 18.84
N SER A 32 1.39 -9.58 19.44
CA SER A 32 0.34 -9.16 20.39
C SER A 32 -0.94 -8.65 19.70
N ALA A 33 -0.87 -8.25 18.43
CA ALA A 33 -2.04 -7.83 17.65
C ALA A 33 -2.98 -9.00 17.30
N ALA A 34 -2.52 -10.25 17.38
CA ALA A 34 -3.27 -11.45 17.00
C ALA A 34 -4.18 -12.02 18.12
N LEU A 35 -4.02 -11.58 19.38
CA LEU A 35 -4.69 -12.23 20.54
C LEU A 35 -5.93 -11.51 21.09
N LEU A 36 -6.32 -10.38 20.51
CA LEU A 36 -7.46 -9.58 21.00
C LEU A 36 -8.48 -9.30 19.90
N HIS A 37 -9.14 -10.34 19.36
CA HIS A 37 -10.52 -10.26 18.85
C HIS A 37 -11.02 -11.66 18.43
N GLN A 38 -11.39 -12.49 19.41
CA GLN A 38 -12.33 -13.57 19.14
C GLN A 38 -13.74 -13.10 19.46
N ARG A 39 -14.59 -13.10 18.42
CA ARG A 39 -16.01 -13.48 18.39
C ARG A 39 -16.81 -12.52 17.52
N SER A 40 -17.18 -12.95 16.32
CA SER A 40 -18.58 -12.95 15.87
C SER A 40 -18.74 -13.72 14.55
N ARG A 41 -19.91 -14.36 14.41
CA ARG A 41 -20.28 -15.34 13.38
C ARG A 41 -20.56 -14.70 12.03
N ALA A 42 -20.33 -15.51 10.99
CA ALA A 42 -20.59 -15.23 9.59
C ALA A 42 -22.08 -15.04 9.25
N VAL A 43 -22.35 -14.16 8.28
CA VAL A 43 -23.48 -14.28 7.36
C VAL A 43 -22.91 -14.07 5.96
N ALA A 44 -23.13 -15.04 5.08
CA ALA A 44 -22.66 -15.02 3.70
C ALA A 44 -23.66 -14.27 2.82
N THR A 45 -23.17 -13.29 2.05
CA THR A 45 -23.84 -12.77 0.86
C THR A 45 -22.83 -12.67 -0.28
N THR A 46 -23.30 -13.03 -1.46
CA THR A 46 -22.57 -13.14 -2.73
C THR A 46 -21.87 -11.83 -3.09
N ALA A 47 -20.53 -11.85 -3.08
CA ALA A 47 -19.70 -10.71 -3.46
C ALA A 47 -19.41 -10.73 -4.96
N ALA A 48 -19.67 -9.59 -5.62
CA ALA A 48 -19.19 -9.28 -6.95
C ALA A 48 -17.65 -9.28 -6.96
N ALA A 49 -17.07 -9.68 -8.10
CA ALA A 49 -15.65 -9.95 -8.23
C ALA A 49 -14.83 -8.67 -8.10
N SER A 50 -14.15 -8.48 -6.97
CA SER A 50 -13.07 -7.51 -6.91
C SER A 50 -11.90 -8.01 -7.76
N ALA A 51 -11.46 -7.15 -8.67
CA ALA A 51 -10.27 -7.39 -9.45
C ALA A 51 -9.07 -7.01 -8.60
N MET A 52 -8.28 -8.01 -8.19
CA MET A 52 -6.84 -7.81 -8.03
C MET A 52 -6.31 -7.10 -9.29
N PRO A 53 -5.27 -6.24 -9.20
CA PRO A 53 -4.62 -5.69 -10.38
C PRO A 53 -4.43 -6.79 -11.43
N SER A 54 -5.01 -6.60 -12.61
CA SER A 54 -5.25 -7.65 -13.61
C SER A 54 -4.01 -8.10 -14.38
N ALA A 55 -2.85 -8.12 -13.72
CA ALA A 55 -1.61 -8.65 -14.28
C ALA A 55 -0.76 -9.28 -13.18
N LEU A 56 -1.14 -10.50 -12.77
CA LEU A 56 -0.12 -11.47 -12.39
C LEU A 56 0.76 -11.64 -13.64
N SER A 57 1.97 -11.10 -13.63
CA SER A 57 2.90 -11.26 -14.75
C SER A 57 3.03 -12.76 -15.08
N PRO A 58 3.06 -13.16 -16.37
CA PRO A 58 3.28 -14.55 -16.75
C PRO A 58 4.74 -14.90 -16.42
N GLY A 59 4.94 -15.37 -15.19
CA GLY A 59 6.23 -15.60 -14.55
C GLY A 59 6.13 -16.62 -13.43
N LEU A 60 5.68 -17.82 -13.82
CA LEU A 60 5.86 -19.14 -13.19
C LEU A 60 5.60 -19.31 -11.67
N ASN A 61 4.61 -20.17 -11.40
CA ASN A 61 4.50 -21.20 -10.34
C ASN A 61 4.20 -20.77 -8.89
N LEU A 62 3.03 -20.17 -8.67
CA LEU A 62 2.21 -20.60 -7.54
C LEU A 62 1.26 -21.69 -8.03
N SER A 63 0.90 -22.66 -7.19
CA SER A 63 -0.21 -23.54 -7.55
C SER A 63 -1.47 -22.68 -7.71
N PRO A 64 -2.35 -22.97 -8.68
CA PRO A 64 -3.61 -22.23 -8.84
C PRO A 64 -4.42 -22.14 -7.53
N ALA A 65 -4.29 -23.15 -6.65
CA ALA A 65 -4.90 -23.17 -5.33
C ALA A 65 -4.35 -22.10 -4.37
N ALA A 66 -3.03 -21.89 -4.34
CA ALA A 66 -2.40 -20.87 -3.47
C ALA A 66 -2.75 -19.45 -3.92
N GLN A 67 -2.77 -19.19 -5.24
CA GLN A 67 -3.25 -17.90 -5.78
C GLN A 67 -4.73 -17.67 -5.48
N ALA A 68 -5.56 -18.70 -5.65
CA ALA A 68 -6.98 -18.62 -5.34
C ALA A 68 -7.23 -18.36 -3.85
N ASP A 69 -6.44 -18.95 -2.96
CA ASP A 69 -6.55 -18.73 -1.51
C ASP A 69 -6.11 -17.32 -1.10
N LEU A 70 -4.97 -16.83 -1.59
CA LEU A 70 -4.54 -15.45 -1.36
C LEU A 70 -5.61 -14.46 -1.85
N ARG A 71 -6.11 -14.68 -3.07
CA ARG A 71 -7.19 -13.87 -3.65
C ARG A 71 -8.46 -13.93 -2.82
N ARG A 72 -8.83 -15.10 -2.30
CA ARG A 72 -9.99 -15.27 -1.39
C ARG A 72 -9.81 -14.47 -0.11
N ARG A 73 -8.64 -14.52 0.52
CA ARG A 73 -8.34 -13.80 1.76
C ARG A 73 -8.33 -12.29 1.53
N PHE A 74 -7.75 -11.84 0.41
CA PHE A 74 -7.85 -10.45 -0.04
C PHE A 74 -9.32 -10.05 -0.23
N LEU A 75 -10.11 -10.81 -0.98
CA LEU A 75 -11.54 -10.54 -1.21
C LEU A 75 -12.33 -10.45 0.10
N GLN A 76 -12.02 -11.30 1.10
CA GLN A 76 -12.63 -11.23 2.42
C GLN A 76 -12.31 -9.90 3.13
N SER A 77 -11.07 -9.42 3.03
CA SER A 77 -10.70 -8.12 3.59
C SER A 77 -11.37 -6.93 2.89
N GLN A 78 -11.81 -7.13 1.64
CA GLN A 78 -12.51 -6.12 0.83
C GLN A 78 -14.05 -6.24 0.94
N ALA A 79 -14.56 -7.26 1.63
CA ALA A 79 -15.99 -7.52 1.72
C ALA A 79 -16.72 -6.37 2.41
N GLY A 80 -17.77 -5.85 1.76
CA GLY A 80 -18.61 -4.78 2.28
C GLY A 80 -18.08 -3.37 2.07
N LEU A 81 -17.01 -3.17 1.29
CA LEU A 81 -16.62 -1.84 0.83
C LEU A 81 -17.58 -1.37 -0.27
N PRO A 82 -18.09 -0.13 -0.20
CA PRO A 82 -18.87 0.44 -1.28
C PRO A 82 -17.95 0.77 -2.48
N PRO A 83 -18.47 0.71 -3.72
CA PRO A 83 -17.73 1.21 -4.87
C PRO A 83 -17.50 2.72 -4.75
N LEU A 84 -16.45 3.23 -5.39
CA LEU A 84 -16.17 4.66 -5.44
C LEU A 84 -17.33 5.39 -6.16
N PRO A 85 -18.06 6.30 -5.49
CA PRO A 85 -19.18 6.97 -6.12
C PRO A 85 -18.70 7.95 -7.20
N VAL A 86 -19.58 8.21 -8.17
CA VAL A 86 -19.45 9.35 -9.08
C VAL A 86 -20.35 10.48 -8.53
N PRO A 87 -19.80 11.61 -8.06
CA PRO A 87 -20.61 12.74 -7.60
C PRO A 87 -21.49 13.30 -8.73
N SER A 88 -22.59 13.97 -8.38
CA SER A 88 -23.39 14.67 -9.39
C SER A 88 -22.59 15.81 -10.03
N LEU A 89 -22.89 16.08 -11.31
CA LEU A 89 -22.27 17.17 -12.05
C LEU A 89 -22.49 18.52 -11.33
N GLU A 90 -23.71 18.78 -10.90
CA GLU A 90 -24.08 20.00 -10.17
C GLU A 90 -23.26 20.18 -8.89
N ALA A 91 -23.24 19.16 -8.01
CA ALA A 91 -22.48 19.23 -6.76
C ALA A 91 -20.98 19.43 -6.99
N THR A 92 -20.45 18.86 -8.08
CA THR A 92 -19.05 19.02 -8.48
C THR A 92 -18.75 20.45 -8.92
N LEU A 93 -19.58 21.03 -9.80
CA LEU A 93 -19.42 22.38 -10.31
C LEU A 93 -19.62 23.43 -9.20
N ASP A 94 -20.57 23.23 -8.30
CA ASP A 94 -20.80 24.13 -7.16
C ASP A 94 -19.65 24.09 -6.16
N LYS A 95 -19.08 22.91 -5.92
CA LYS A 95 -17.87 22.78 -5.10
C LYS A 95 -16.66 23.42 -5.79
N TYR A 96 -16.52 23.27 -7.11
CA TYR A 96 -15.48 23.92 -7.90
C TYR A 96 -15.52 25.44 -7.73
N MET A 97 -16.68 26.08 -7.95
CA MET A 97 -16.82 27.53 -7.81
C MET A 97 -16.51 28.02 -6.39
N ARG A 98 -17.01 27.31 -5.36
CA ARG A 98 -16.68 27.65 -3.96
C ARG A 98 -15.19 27.50 -3.63
N THR A 99 -14.50 26.58 -4.29
CA THR A 99 -13.07 26.34 -4.08
C THR A 99 -12.21 27.39 -4.80
N LEU A 100 -12.69 27.89 -5.95
CA LEU A 100 -12.02 28.97 -6.69
C LEU A 100 -12.18 30.35 -6.04
N ALA A 101 -13.35 30.64 -5.47
CA ALA A 101 -13.67 31.96 -4.91
C ALA A 101 -12.58 32.57 -4.00
N PRO A 102 -11.89 31.85 -3.11
CA PRO A 102 -10.85 32.44 -2.26
C PRO A 102 -9.48 32.63 -2.94
N ILE A 103 -9.24 32.10 -4.15
CA ILE A 103 -7.93 32.12 -4.82
C ILE A 103 -7.91 32.81 -6.18
N ALA A 104 -9.09 33.04 -6.77
CA ALA A 104 -9.24 33.69 -8.07
C ALA A 104 -9.48 35.19 -7.92
N THR A 105 -9.09 35.98 -8.93
CA THR A 105 -9.54 37.38 -9.02
C THR A 105 -11.02 37.46 -9.38
N GLU A 106 -11.61 38.65 -9.28
CA GLU A 106 -13.01 38.87 -9.65
C GLU A 106 -13.25 38.57 -11.14
N GLU A 107 -12.33 38.97 -12.01
CA GLU A 107 -12.39 38.72 -13.45
C GLU A 107 -12.27 37.22 -13.76
N GLU A 108 -11.34 36.52 -13.12
CA GLU A 108 -11.17 35.07 -13.28
C GLU A 108 -12.39 34.30 -12.79
N LEU A 109 -12.99 34.71 -11.68
CA LEU A 109 -14.18 34.09 -11.13
C LEU A 109 -15.41 34.32 -12.03
N ALA A 110 -15.54 35.53 -12.60
CA ALA A 110 -16.59 35.85 -13.57
C ALA A 110 -16.46 34.99 -14.83
N GLU A 111 -15.24 34.84 -15.36
CA GLU A 111 -14.99 33.98 -16.51
C GLU A 111 -15.23 32.49 -16.20
N ALA A 112 -14.78 32.00 -15.03
CA ALA A 112 -15.06 30.64 -14.59
C ALA A 112 -16.56 30.37 -14.47
N SER A 113 -17.33 31.34 -13.94
CA SER A 113 -18.79 31.25 -13.86
C SER A 113 -19.45 31.15 -15.23
N ARG A 114 -18.98 31.94 -16.20
CA ARG A 114 -19.43 31.88 -17.59
C ARG A 114 -19.13 30.51 -18.22
N LEU A 115 -17.92 29.99 -18.03
CA LEU A 115 -17.51 28.68 -18.55
C LEU A 115 -18.30 27.53 -17.91
N VAL A 116 -18.55 27.58 -16.60
CA VAL A 116 -19.40 26.58 -15.92
C VAL A 116 -20.83 26.61 -16.45
N THR A 117 -21.37 27.81 -16.70
CA THR A 117 -22.70 27.98 -17.27
C THR A 117 -22.77 27.41 -18.68
N ASP A 118 -21.80 27.72 -19.54
CA ASP A 118 -21.69 27.17 -20.90
C ASP A 118 -21.52 25.65 -20.89
N PHE A 119 -20.72 25.11 -19.97
CA PHE A 119 -20.52 23.67 -19.83
C PHE A 119 -21.81 22.93 -19.44
N LYS A 120 -22.65 23.55 -18.60
CA LYS A 120 -23.99 23.05 -18.26
C LYS A 120 -24.95 23.17 -19.46
N GLN A 121 -25.00 24.33 -20.13
CA GLN A 121 -26.00 24.63 -21.16
C GLN A 121 -25.72 23.98 -22.53
N SER A 122 -24.45 23.76 -22.87
CA SER A 122 -24.04 23.10 -24.12
C SER A 122 -24.41 21.62 -24.18
N GLY A 123 -24.84 21.02 -23.07
CA GLY A 123 -25.09 19.58 -22.93
C GLY A 123 -23.80 18.74 -22.88
N MET A 124 -22.62 19.36 -22.99
CA MET A 124 -21.34 18.65 -22.93
C MET A 124 -21.09 18.07 -21.54
N GLY A 125 -21.41 18.82 -20.48
CA GLY A 125 -21.28 18.34 -19.11
C GLY A 125 -22.11 17.08 -18.85
N ASP A 126 -23.37 17.08 -19.26
CA ASP A 126 -24.27 15.93 -19.09
C ASP A 126 -23.79 14.71 -19.89
N LYS A 127 -23.34 14.93 -21.13
CA LYS A 127 -22.78 13.87 -21.97
C LYS A 127 -21.57 13.21 -21.31
N LEU A 128 -20.63 14.01 -20.78
CA LEU A 128 -19.44 13.50 -20.11
C LEU A 128 -19.78 12.81 -18.79
N GLN A 129 -20.74 13.34 -18.02
CA GLN A 129 -21.23 12.71 -16.80
C GLN A 129 -21.85 11.33 -17.07
N GLN A 130 -22.65 11.19 -18.13
CA GLN A 130 -23.23 9.91 -18.53
C GLN A 130 -22.15 8.90 -18.95
N LEU A 131 -21.14 9.34 -19.71
CA LEU A 131 -20.00 8.48 -20.08
C LEU A 131 -19.22 8.03 -18.83
N LEU A 132 -19.04 8.91 -17.86
CA LEU A 132 -18.37 8.60 -16.60
C LEU A 132 -19.17 7.59 -15.76
N LEU A 133 -20.49 7.78 -15.64
CA LEU A 133 -21.37 6.84 -14.95
C LEU A 133 -21.31 5.46 -15.62
N LYS A 134 -21.43 5.41 -16.95
CA LYS A 134 -21.29 4.16 -17.72
C LYS A 134 -19.91 3.51 -17.55
N HIS A 135 -18.85 4.32 -17.45
CA HIS A 135 -17.51 3.79 -17.14
C HIS A 135 -17.45 3.24 -15.72
N ALA A 136 -18.15 3.83 -14.76
CA ALA A 136 -18.15 3.35 -13.38
C ALA A 136 -18.98 2.06 -13.16
N GLU A 137 -19.94 1.77 -14.04
CA GLU A 137 -20.75 0.56 -13.97
C GLU A 137 -19.88 -0.71 -13.91
N GLY A 138 -20.14 -1.55 -12.90
CA GLY A 138 -19.43 -2.82 -12.68
C GLY A 138 -17.99 -2.67 -12.16
N LYS A 139 -17.51 -1.47 -11.83
CA LYS A 139 -16.19 -1.23 -11.24
C LYS A 139 -16.30 -0.92 -9.75
N ASP A 140 -15.41 -1.53 -8.94
CA ASP A 140 -15.25 -1.14 -7.53
C ASP A 140 -14.68 0.27 -7.42
N ASN A 141 -13.77 0.64 -8.33
CA ASN A 141 -13.20 1.97 -8.40
C ASN A 141 -12.97 2.36 -9.86
N TRP A 142 -13.73 3.34 -10.33
CA TRP A 142 -13.66 3.82 -11.71
C TRP A 142 -12.41 4.68 -11.99
N LEU A 143 -11.75 5.18 -10.95
CA LEU A 143 -10.67 6.17 -11.02
C LEU A 143 -9.27 5.56 -10.91
N THR A 144 -9.10 4.40 -10.26
CA THR A 144 -7.77 3.83 -9.94
C THR A 144 -6.83 3.79 -11.14
N ASP A 145 -7.26 3.21 -12.27
CA ASP A 145 -6.40 3.07 -13.44
C ASP A 145 -6.03 4.43 -14.03
N TRP A 146 -6.97 5.37 -14.09
CA TRP A 146 -6.67 6.72 -14.56
C TRP A 146 -5.69 7.41 -13.62
N TRP A 147 -5.96 7.39 -12.32
CA TRP A 147 -5.12 8.04 -11.31
C TRP A 147 -3.69 7.51 -11.31
N VAL A 148 -3.50 6.18 -11.27
CA VAL A 148 -2.17 5.58 -11.26
C VAL A 148 -1.40 5.94 -12.54
N ASN A 149 -2.08 5.88 -13.69
CA ASN A 149 -1.43 6.15 -14.97
C ASN A 149 -1.12 7.64 -15.19
N THR A 150 -2.00 8.56 -14.78
CA THR A 150 -1.81 9.99 -15.02
C THR A 150 -0.94 10.64 -13.96
N ALA A 151 -1.18 10.36 -12.68
CA ALA A 151 -0.49 11.02 -11.58
C ALA A 151 0.93 10.48 -11.34
N TYR A 152 1.19 9.21 -11.67
CA TYR A 152 2.47 8.57 -11.33
C TYR A 152 3.20 7.98 -12.53
N LEU A 153 2.60 7.01 -13.24
CA LEU A 153 3.33 6.26 -14.27
C LEU A 153 3.60 7.12 -15.52
N GLY A 154 2.72 8.06 -15.84
CA GLY A 154 2.87 9.04 -16.90
C GLY A 154 3.65 10.29 -16.49
N PHE A 155 3.90 10.47 -15.19
CA PHE A 155 4.69 11.59 -14.69
C PHE A 155 6.18 11.36 -15.00
N ARG A 156 6.77 12.26 -15.78
CA ARG A 156 8.12 12.11 -16.36
C ARG A 156 9.24 12.84 -15.63
N GLU A 157 8.90 13.77 -14.75
CA GLU A 157 9.91 14.39 -13.90
C GLU A 157 10.49 13.38 -12.91
N SER A 158 11.67 13.69 -12.38
CA SER A 158 12.34 12.83 -11.40
C SER A 158 11.39 12.50 -10.24
N SER A 159 11.24 11.20 -9.94
CA SER A 159 10.43 10.77 -8.79
C SER A 159 11.07 11.16 -7.46
N VAL A 160 12.39 11.38 -7.45
CA VAL A 160 13.11 11.91 -6.29
C VAL A 160 12.55 13.30 -5.99
N ILE A 161 12.13 13.54 -4.74
CA ILE A 161 11.48 14.78 -4.27
C ILE A 161 10.05 14.97 -4.78
N ASN A 162 9.80 14.89 -6.09
CA ASN A 162 8.50 15.27 -6.66
C ASN A 162 7.38 14.26 -6.39
N VAL A 163 7.73 12.98 -6.19
CA VAL A 163 6.75 11.90 -6.00
C VAL A 163 7.03 11.10 -4.73
N ASN A 164 8.29 10.77 -4.46
CA ASN A 164 8.65 9.86 -3.38
C ASN A 164 8.68 10.59 -2.03
N PRO A 165 7.74 10.31 -1.10
CA PRO A 165 7.76 10.93 0.22
C PRO A 165 8.89 10.34 1.06
N GLY A 166 9.71 11.21 1.65
CA GLY A 166 10.71 10.82 2.65
C GLY A 166 10.08 10.68 4.04
N VAL A 167 10.54 9.69 4.81
CA VAL A 167 10.10 9.48 6.21
C VAL A 167 11.28 9.39 7.14
N ARG A 168 11.20 10.12 8.24
CA ARG A 168 12.16 10.08 9.33
C ARG A 168 11.59 9.25 10.49
N LEU A 169 12.27 8.18 10.84
CA LEU A 169 11.96 7.37 12.01
C LEU A 169 12.61 7.94 13.28
N PRO A 170 12.14 7.54 14.49
CA PRO A 170 12.80 7.90 15.74
C PRO A 170 14.28 7.54 15.72
N ARG A 171 15.13 8.47 16.18
CA ARG A 171 16.59 8.28 16.20
C ARG A 171 16.95 7.14 17.15
N GLN A 172 17.65 6.14 16.61
CA GLN A 172 18.26 5.06 17.40
C GLN A 172 19.68 5.46 17.84
N ARG A 173 20.16 4.83 18.92
CA ARG A 173 21.55 4.94 19.38
C ARG A 173 22.17 3.55 19.37
N PHE A 174 23.37 3.42 18.83
CA PHE A 174 24.10 2.17 18.72
C PHE A 174 25.44 2.33 19.43
N CYS A 175 25.85 1.34 20.21
CA CYS A 175 27.13 1.35 20.92
C CYS A 175 28.25 0.75 20.05
N SER A 176 27.90 -0.03 19.04
CA SER A 176 28.83 -0.64 18.10
C SER A 176 28.27 -0.75 16.67
N ARG A 177 29.13 -1.07 15.70
CA ARG A 177 28.70 -1.44 14.35
C ARG A 177 27.85 -2.71 14.34
N ALA A 178 28.16 -3.66 15.24
CA ALA A 178 27.39 -4.90 15.36
C ALA A 178 25.96 -4.61 15.81
N ASP A 179 25.76 -3.70 16.78
CA ASP A 179 24.43 -3.30 17.25
C ASP A 179 23.59 -2.68 16.12
N TRP A 180 24.23 -1.83 15.31
CA TRP A 180 23.58 -1.21 14.15
C TRP A 180 23.18 -2.25 13.10
N LEU A 181 24.07 -3.22 12.81
CA LEU A 181 23.79 -4.31 11.87
C LEU A 181 22.69 -5.23 12.40
N ALA A 182 22.69 -5.56 13.70
CA ALA A 182 21.63 -6.33 14.33
C ALA A 182 20.28 -5.61 14.21
N PHE A 183 20.23 -4.31 14.46
CA PHE A 183 19.02 -3.51 14.25
C PHE A 183 18.54 -3.53 12.79
N CYS A 184 19.46 -3.42 11.81
CA CYS A 184 19.11 -3.52 10.39
C CYS A 184 18.57 -4.92 10.03
N ALA A 185 19.15 -5.98 10.58
CA ALA A 185 18.69 -7.35 10.36
C ALA A 185 17.30 -7.59 10.94
N GLU A 186 17.06 -7.15 12.17
CA GLU A 186 15.74 -7.18 12.83
C GLU A 186 14.69 -6.40 12.04
N ALA A 187 15.04 -5.22 11.52
CA ALA A 187 14.15 -4.44 10.67
C ALA A 187 13.79 -5.19 9.37
N ALA A 188 14.76 -5.86 8.74
CA ALA A 188 14.51 -6.68 7.56
C ALA A 188 13.60 -7.88 7.87
N LEU A 189 13.84 -8.58 8.99
CA LEU A 189 12.99 -9.69 9.44
C LEU A 189 11.56 -9.22 9.75
N GLY A 190 11.40 -8.04 10.36
CA GLY A 190 10.09 -7.43 10.58
C GLY A 190 9.32 -7.14 9.29
N LEU A 191 10.01 -6.80 8.18
CA LEU A 191 9.38 -6.66 6.87
C LEU A 191 8.95 -8.01 6.28
N VAL A 192 9.74 -9.07 6.48
CA VAL A 192 9.37 -10.44 6.09
C VAL A 192 8.13 -10.90 6.86
N ASP A 193 8.10 -10.71 8.18
CA ASP A 193 6.95 -11.01 9.01
C ASP A 193 5.70 -10.23 8.57
N PHE A 194 5.85 -8.95 8.22
CA PHE A 194 4.74 -8.13 7.72
C PHE A 194 4.20 -8.66 6.38
N GLN A 195 5.09 -9.03 5.46
CA GLN A 195 4.69 -9.59 4.17
C GLN A 195 4.03 -10.97 4.33
N ARG A 196 4.48 -11.79 5.30
CA ARG A 196 3.80 -13.03 5.70
C ARG A 196 2.37 -12.77 6.16
N LEU A 197 2.14 -11.80 7.04
CA LEU A 197 0.79 -11.45 7.52
C LEU A 197 -0.15 -11.07 6.35
N LEU A 198 0.37 -10.39 5.33
CA LEU A 198 -0.38 -10.07 4.12
C LEU A 198 -0.69 -11.29 3.26
N ALA A 199 0.31 -12.16 3.05
CA ALA A 199 0.16 -13.40 2.29
C ALA A 199 -0.85 -14.35 2.97
N GLU A 200 -0.84 -14.38 4.30
CA GLU A 200 -1.76 -15.17 5.10
C GLU A 200 -3.12 -14.48 5.30
N GLY A 201 -3.32 -13.25 4.81
CA GLY A 201 -4.55 -12.48 5.05
C GLY A 201 -4.88 -12.31 6.53
N SER A 202 -3.86 -12.38 7.40
CA SER A 202 -3.98 -12.25 8.85
C SER A 202 -3.70 -10.82 9.33
N LEU A 203 -3.32 -9.91 8.41
CA LEU A 203 -3.24 -8.49 8.70
C LEU A 203 -4.64 -7.95 9.09
N PRO A 204 -4.80 -7.33 10.28
CA PRO A 204 -6.07 -6.79 10.70
C PRO A 204 -6.60 -5.73 9.72
N VAL A 205 -7.89 -5.84 9.36
CA VAL A 205 -8.55 -4.85 8.50
C VAL A 205 -8.51 -3.49 9.18
N GLU A 206 -7.94 -2.51 8.50
CA GLU A 206 -7.92 -1.15 9.00
C GLU A 206 -9.32 -0.55 8.97
N ARG A 207 -9.62 0.24 10.00
CA ARG A 207 -10.91 0.92 10.14
C ARG A 207 -10.69 2.39 10.40
N LEU A 208 -11.52 3.22 9.79
CA LEU A 208 -11.70 4.61 10.17
C LEU A 208 -13.03 4.70 10.92
N ARG A 209 -12.96 5.00 12.23
CA ARG A 209 -14.09 4.78 13.15
C ARG A 209 -14.52 3.32 13.06
N ASN A 210 -15.76 3.03 12.66
CA ASN A 210 -16.28 1.67 12.51
C ASN A 210 -16.28 1.16 11.05
N ALA A 211 -15.96 2.01 10.08
CA ALA A 211 -15.98 1.64 8.67
C ALA A 211 -14.67 0.95 8.26
N PRO A 212 -14.72 -0.21 7.58
CA PRO A 212 -13.51 -0.83 7.01
C PRO A 212 -12.91 0.06 5.93
N LEU A 213 -11.59 -0.03 5.77
CA LEU A 213 -10.83 0.63 4.71
C LEU A 213 -10.37 -0.40 3.68
N ASP A 214 -10.18 0.06 2.45
CA ASP A 214 -9.51 -0.71 1.40
C ASP A 214 -8.11 -1.13 1.88
N MET A 215 -7.79 -2.41 1.67
CA MET A 215 -6.50 -3.00 2.06
C MET A 215 -5.59 -3.23 0.85
N SER A 216 -6.04 -2.93 -0.38
CA SER A 216 -5.29 -3.19 -1.61
C SER A 216 -3.92 -2.52 -1.64
N GLN A 217 -3.78 -1.33 -1.03
CA GLN A 217 -2.52 -0.59 -0.98
C GLN A 217 -1.39 -1.38 -0.31
N TYR A 218 -1.70 -2.20 0.70
CA TYR A 218 -0.69 -2.99 1.40
C TYR A 218 0.00 -4.01 0.49
N TYR A 219 -0.73 -4.55 -0.48
CA TYR A 219 -0.23 -5.51 -1.46
C TYR A 219 0.64 -4.84 -2.55
N GLY A 220 0.65 -3.50 -2.60
CA GLY A 220 1.43 -2.71 -3.54
C GLY A 220 2.74 -2.13 -2.99
N VAL A 221 3.17 -2.51 -1.78
CA VAL A 221 4.36 -1.93 -1.11
C VAL A 221 5.60 -2.82 -1.24
N LEU A 222 5.52 -4.07 -0.80
CA LEU A 222 6.65 -5.00 -0.78
C LEU A 222 6.61 -5.91 -2.02
N GLY A 223 7.77 -6.30 -2.53
CA GLY A 223 7.87 -7.15 -3.72
C GLY A 223 7.44 -6.45 -5.03
N THR A 224 7.39 -5.11 -5.02
CA THR A 224 7.03 -4.30 -6.18
C THR A 224 8.18 -3.40 -6.63
N CYS A 225 8.18 -2.99 -7.90
CA CYS A 225 9.17 -2.06 -8.43
C CYS A 225 8.58 -1.21 -9.56
N ARG A 226 8.94 0.06 -9.65
CA ARG A 226 8.62 0.90 -10.81
C ARG A 226 9.67 0.65 -11.89
N LEU A 227 9.21 0.33 -13.09
CA LEU A 227 10.05 0.04 -14.25
C LEU A 227 10.00 1.21 -15.22
N ALA A 228 11.15 1.83 -15.47
CA ALA A 228 11.25 2.92 -16.42
C ALA A 228 10.89 2.45 -17.85
N GLN A 229 10.08 3.24 -18.54
CA GLN A 229 9.69 2.99 -19.93
C GLN A 229 9.74 4.30 -20.74
N PRO A 230 9.80 4.24 -22.10
CA PRO A 230 9.92 5.43 -22.93
C PRO A 230 8.74 6.40 -22.80
N VAL A 231 7.51 5.89 -22.75
CA VAL A 231 6.28 6.72 -22.80
C VAL A 231 5.62 6.81 -21.43
N ARG A 232 5.42 5.68 -20.77
CA ARG A 232 4.76 5.58 -19.47
C ARG A 232 5.36 4.41 -18.74
N ASP A 233 5.84 4.65 -17.52
CA ASP A 233 6.47 3.62 -16.71
C ASP A 233 5.51 2.47 -16.43
N ALA A 234 6.07 1.32 -16.11
CA ALA A 234 5.31 0.15 -15.68
C ALA A 234 5.53 -0.10 -14.19
N GLN A 235 4.68 -0.93 -13.62
CA GLN A 235 4.81 -1.40 -12.25
C GLN A 235 4.94 -2.91 -12.26
N LEU A 236 6.02 -3.42 -11.66
CA LEU A 236 6.11 -4.79 -11.22
C LEU A 236 5.28 -4.92 -9.95
N VAL A 237 4.30 -5.84 -9.98
CA VAL A 237 3.39 -6.10 -8.85
C VAL A 237 3.79 -7.40 -8.18
N TRP A 238 3.66 -7.44 -6.86
CA TRP A 238 3.93 -8.61 -6.06
C TRP A 238 2.93 -9.73 -6.39
N ASP A 239 3.44 -10.93 -6.60
CA ASP A 239 2.65 -12.09 -7.02
C ASP A 239 2.12 -12.93 -5.84
N GLY A 240 2.39 -12.52 -4.61
CA GLY A 240 1.99 -13.24 -3.39
C GLY A 240 3.08 -14.11 -2.76
N ARG A 241 4.25 -14.28 -3.40
CA ARG A 241 5.34 -15.10 -2.87
C ARG A 241 6.37 -14.31 -2.08
N PRO A 242 6.99 -14.89 -1.04
CA PRO A 242 8.17 -14.29 -0.45
C PRO A 242 9.28 -14.12 -1.50
N SER A 243 9.97 -12.98 -1.47
CA SER A 243 11.28 -12.88 -2.11
C SER A 243 12.29 -13.64 -1.25
N ASP A 244 13.12 -14.49 -1.85
CA ASP A 244 14.18 -15.22 -1.13
C ASP A 244 15.34 -14.29 -0.71
N TYR A 245 15.34 -13.05 -1.18
CA TYR A 245 16.39 -12.08 -0.90
C TYR A 245 15.86 -10.66 -0.68
N MET A 246 16.70 -9.83 -0.08
CA MET A 246 16.63 -8.37 -0.15
C MET A 246 17.85 -7.80 -0.86
N VAL A 247 17.70 -6.58 -1.41
CA VAL A 247 18.82 -5.82 -1.95
C VAL A 247 19.31 -4.84 -0.89
N VAL A 248 20.58 -4.94 -0.52
CA VAL A 248 21.25 -3.99 0.37
C VAL A 248 22.16 -3.10 -0.45
N ALA A 249 22.01 -1.78 -0.30
CA ALA A 249 22.91 -0.79 -0.89
C ALA A 249 23.90 -0.30 0.18
N TYR A 250 25.20 -0.44 -0.06
CA TYR A 250 26.27 0.05 0.82
C TYR A 250 27.39 0.63 -0.04
N GLU A 251 27.79 1.87 0.22
CA GLU A 251 28.85 2.58 -0.53
C GLU A 251 28.69 2.49 -2.06
N ASN A 252 27.48 2.75 -2.56
CA ASN A 252 27.10 2.69 -3.98
C ASN A 252 27.19 1.29 -4.63
N GLN A 253 27.33 0.23 -3.82
CA GLN A 253 27.31 -1.16 -4.28
C GLN A 253 26.04 -1.85 -3.81
N PHE A 254 25.50 -2.73 -4.67
CA PHE A 254 24.27 -3.46 -4.41
C PHE A 254 24.58 -4.94 -4.16
N TYR A 255 24.02 -5.45 -3.06
CA TYR A 255 24.24 -6.81 -2.60
C TYR A 255 22.90 -7.54 -2.53
N ARG A 256 22.85 -8.75 -3.10
CA ARG A 256 21.75 -9.68 -2.88
C ARG A 256 22.00 -10.42 -1.57
N VAL A 257 21.24 -10.07 -0.53
CA VAL A 257 21.31 -10.71 0.78
C VAL A 257 20.15 -11.68 0.89
N GLN A 258 20.48 -12.95 1.06
CA GLN A 258 19.50 -14.01 1.19
C GLN A 258 18.76 -13.90 2.52
N LEU A 259 17.43 -13.98 2.47
CA LEU A 259 16.54 -13.91 3.62
C LEU A 259 15.87 -15.26 3.90
N LEU A 260 15.52 -16.01 2.85
CA LEU A 260 14.87 -17.32 2.93
C LEU A 260 15.63 -18.32 2.07
N ARG A 261 15.44 -19.61 2.34
CA ARG A 261 15.91 -20.64 1.40
C ARG A 261 15.13 -20.51 0.09
N PRO A 262 15.76 -20.58 -1.09
CA PRO A 262 15.06 -20.33 -2.34
C PRO A 262 13.97 -21.38 -2.60
N GLU A 263 14.23 -22.64 -2.23
CA GLU A 263 13.24 -23.72 -2.28
C GLU A 263 12.02 -23.47 -1.38
N ASP A 264 12.23 -22.90 -0.19
CA ASP A 264 11.17 -22.59 0.77
C ASP A 264 10.34 -21.40 0.25
N ALA A 265 11.01 -20.36 -0.26
CA ALA A 265 10.35 -19.20 -0.84
C ALA A 265 9.50 -19.56 -2.07
N GLN A 266 10.01 -20.43 -2.96
CA GLN A 266 9.27 -20.94 -4.11
C GLN A 266 8.01 -21.72 -3.70
N ARG A 267 8.05 -22.37 -2.55
CA ARG A 267 6.90 -23.09 -1.96
C ARG A 267 5.96 -22.19 -1.17
N GLY A 268 6.26 -20.90 -1.04
CA GLY A 268 5.47 -19.93 -0.28
C GLY A 268 5.67 -20.03 1.23
N LEU A 269 6.78 -20.62 1.69
CA LEU A 269 7.13 -20.71 3.10
C LEU A 269 7.87 -19.44 3.55
N TRP A 270 7.50 -18.95 4.73
CA TRP A 270 7.98 -17.69 5.30
C TRP A 270 8.92 -17.92 6.48
N GLU A 271 9.88 -18.82 6.31
CA GLU A 271 10.88 -19.18 7.32
C GLU A 271 12.22 -18.47 7.01
N PRO A 272 12.57 -17.40 7.72
CA PRO A 272 13.83 -16.69 7.50
C PRO A 272 15.03 -17.55 7.90
N LEU A 273 16.17 -17.31 7.25
CA LEU A 273 17.45 -17.87 7.68
C LEU A 273 17.79 -17.37 9.10
N PRO A 274 18.41 -18.22 9.95
CA PRO A 274 18.84 -17.79 11.27
C PRO A 274 19.86 -16.66 11.15
N LEU A 275 19.79 -15.68 12.07
CA LEU A 275 20.83 -14.68 12.18
C LEU A 275 22.15 -15.39 12.55
N PRO A 276 23.28 -15.03 11.91
CA PRO A 276 24.58 -15.59 12.29
C PRO A 276 24.88 -15.34 13.77
N ASP A 277 25.52 -16.29 14.44
CA ASP A 277 25.88 -16.22 15.87
C ASP A 277 26.72 -14.96 16.23
N VAL A 278 27.34 -14.31 15.23
CA VAL A 278 28.10 -13.07 15.39
C VAL A 278 27.20 -11.85 15.73
N LEU A 279 25.88 -11.97 15.52
CA LEU A 279 24.89 -10.96 15.86
C LEU A 279 24.02 -11.33 17.09
N ALA A 280 24.21 -12.52 17.66
CA ALA A 280 23.46 -13.05 18.81
C ALA A 280 24.19 -12.77 20.14
#